data_AF-A0A1I5TWG7-F1
#
_entry.id   AF-A0A1I5TWG7-F1
#
_cell.length_a   1.000
_cell.length_b   1.000
_cell.length_c   1.000
_cell.angle_alpha   90.00
_cell.angle_beta   90.00
_cell.angle_gamma   90.00
#
_symmetry.space_group_name_H-M   'P 1'
#
loop_
_entity.id
_entity.type
_entity.pdbx_description
1 polymer ?
#
loop_
_entity_poly.entity_id
_entity_poly.type
_entity_poly.pdbx_seq_one_letter_code
_entity_poly.pdbx_strand_id
1 'polypeptide(L)'
;MWTRTPSGGARIGITAVLHTWGSSMTHHPHVHMIVPGGGIALDRTHSPRVRGFLLPVRVLGKLFRRLFLTRLIALHEAGRLAFFGALAHLIERRAFLRHLAPIRKKRSVVYAKAPFAGPQAVLAYLSRYTHRVAISNRRPIRFDEDGVTFR
;
A
#
# COMPACT_ATOMS: atom_id res chain seq x y z
N MET A 1 5.84 16.61 5.65
CA MET A 1 6.49 17.79 5.03
C MET A 1 7.62 17.29 4.14
N TRP A 2 7.42 17.28 2.83
CA TRP A 2 8.48 17.01 1.85
C TRP A 2 8.69 18.32 1.09
N THR A 3 9.75 19.04 1.40
CA THR A 3 10.15 20.24 0.68
C THR A 3 11.30 19.90 -0.27
N ARG A 4 11.05 20.14 -1.56
CA ARG A 4 11.96 20.33 -2.71
C ARG A 4 12.81 19.14 -3.20
N THR A 5 12.49 18.71 -4.42
CA THR A 5 13.48 18.28 -5.43
C THR A 5 13.55 19.37 -6.52
N PRO A 6 14.76 19.84 -6.91
CA PRO A 6 14.95 20.81 -7.99
C PRO A 6 14.95 20.09 -9.35
N SER A 7 13.76 19.79 -9.83
CA SER A 7 13.39 19.62 -11.24
C SER A 7 11.87 19.48 -11.25
N GLY A 8 11.17 20.33 -12.00
CA GLY A 8 9.71 20.56 -11.92
C GLY A 8 8.91 19.35 -11.45
N GLY A 9 8.49 19.37 -10.17
CA GLY A 9 7.83 18.25 -9.54
C GLY A 9 6.46 18.02 -10.16
N ALA A 10 6.27 16.85 -10.79
CA ALA A 10 4.97 16.45 -11.29
C ALA A 10 4.18 15.71 -10.20
N ARG A 11 2.90 16.06 -10.05
CA ARG A 11 1.97 15.37 -9.17
C ARG A 11 1.57 14.04 -9.80
N ILE A 12 1.91 12.94 -9.12
CA ILE A 12 1.61 11.57 -9.57
C ILE A 12 0.29 11.11 -8.94
N GLY A 13 -0.56 10.45 -9.74
CA GLY A 13 -1.75 9.75 -9.24
C GLY A 13 -1.42 8.32 -8.79
N ILE A 14 -2.16 7.75 -7.85
CA ILE A 14 -1.99 6.36 -7.44
C ILE A 14 -3.37 5.73 -7.25
N THR A 15 -3.55 4.52 -7.76
CA THR A 15 -4.70 3.67 -7.41
C THR A 15 -4.19 2.49 -6.62
N ALA A 16 -4.71 2.29 -5.41
CA ALA A 16 -4.25 1.26 -4.49
C ALA A 16 -5.41 0.39 -3.99
N VAL A 17 -5.17 -0.92 -3.87
CA VAL A 17 -6.14 -1.89 -3.34
C VAL A 17 -5.46 -2.72 -2.26
N LEU A 18 -6.05 -2.77 -1.07
CA LEU A 18 -5.61 -3.62 0.03
C LEU A 18 -6.26 -5.00 -0.07
N HIS A 19 -5.43 -6.03 0.00
CA HIS A 19 -5.84 -7.42 0.15
C HIS A 19 -5.32 -7.94 1.49
N THR A 20 -6.15 -8.64 2.24
CA THR A 20 -5.81 -9.19 3.57
C THR A 20 -5.56 -10.69 3.55
N TRP A 21 -5.93 -11.37 2.46
CA TRP A 21 -5.87 -12.83 2.30
C TRP A 21 -5.15 -13.23 1.02
N GLY A 22 -4.40 -14.33 1.09
CA GLY A 22 -3.83 -15.00 -0.08
C GLY A 22 -4.85 -15.93 -0.77
N SER A 23 -4.50 -16.46 -1.94
CA SER A 23 -5.36 -17.42 -2.66
C SER A 23 -5.64 -18.71 -1.88
N SER A 24 -4.75 -19.09 -0.97
CA SER A 24 -4.91 -20.23 -0.06
C SER A 24 -5.67 -19.88 1.24
N MET A 25 -6.33 -18.72 1.30
CA MET A 25 -7.06 -18.23 2.48
C MET A 25 -6.20 -18.13 3.75
N THR A 26 -4.90 -17.91 3.59
CA THR A 26 -4.01 -17.55 4.70
C THR A 26 -3.94 -16.04 4.85
N HIS A 27 -3.78 -15.57 6.09
CA HIS A 27 -3.61 -14.15 6.38
C HIS A 27 -2.34 -13.63 5.69
N HIS A 28 -2.52 -12.76 4.70
CA HIS A 28 -1.45 -12.27 3.83
C HIS A 28 -1.74 -10.82 3.39
N PRO A 29 -1.64 -9.83 4.31
CA PRO A 29 -1.93 -8.46 3.98
C PRO A 29 -0.92 -7.87 2.99
N HIS A 30 -1.39 -7.40 1.84
CA HIS A 30 -0.60 -6.76 0.79
C HIS A 30 -1.41 -5.70 0.03
N VAL A 31 -0.72 -4.70 -0.51
CA VAL A 31 -1.34 -3.64 -1.30
C VAL A 31 -0.89 -3.76 -2.75
N HIS A 32 -1.84 -3.84 -3.67
CA HIS A 32 -1.58 -3.65 -5.09
C HIS A 32 -1.70 -2.17 -5.44
N MET A 33 -0.72 -1.63 -6.16
CA MET A 33 -0.72 -0.24 -6.58
C MET A 33 -0.47 -0.13 -8.07
N ILE A 34 -1.24 0.73 -8.73
CA ILE A 34 -0.98 1.21 -10.09
C ILE A 34 -0.50 2.65 -9.96
N VAL A 35 0.68 2.90 -10.52
CA VAL A 35 1.32 4.21 -10.52
C VAL A 35 1.64 4.56 -11.97
N PRO A 36 1.19 5.72 -12.50
CA PRO A 36 1.55 6.17 -13.83
C PRO A 36 3.05 6.50 -13.87
N GLY A 37 3.67 6.25 -15.02
CA GLY A 37 5.09 6.58 -15.25
C GLY A 37 5.37 8.07 -15.40
N GLY A 38 4.38 8.94 -15.14
CA GLY A 38 4.49 10.39 -15.22
C GLY A 38 3.41 11.02 -14.35
N GLY A 39 3.37 12.35 -14.30
CA GLY A 39 2.42 13.12 -13.50
C GLY A 39 1.98 14.40 -14.20
N ILE A 40 1.29 15.24 -13.45
CA ILE A 40 0.85 16.56 -13.89
C ILE A 40 1.81 17.59 -13.27
N ALA A 41 2.53 18.32 -14.11
CA ALA A 41 3.42 19.40 -13.68
C ALA A 41 2.63 20.58 -13.10
N LEU A 42 3.35 21.52 -12.46
CA LEU A 42 2.72 22.69 -11.81
C LEU A 42 1.98 23.59 -12.79
N ASP A 43 2.45 23.65 -14.04
CA ASP A 43 1.82 24.34 -15.17
C ASP A 43 0.66 23.55 -15.80
N ARG A 44 0.22 22.46 -15.14
CA ARG A 44 -0.84 21.52 -15.59
C ARG A 44 -0.51 20.74 -16.86
N THR A 45 0.73 20.78 -17.34
CA THR A 45 1.16 19.94 -18.45
C THR A 45 1.47 18.52 -17.96
N HIS A 46 1.45 17.55 -18.88
CA HIS A 46 1.88 16.20 -18.58
C HIS A 46 3.39 16.11 -18.57
N SER A 47 3.96 15.52 -17.52
CA SER A 47 5.38 15.21 -17.51
C SER A 47 5.69 14.10 -18.53
N PRO A 48 6.91 14.05 -19.08
CA PRO A 48 7.35 12.93 -19.89
C PRO A 48 7.15 11.59 -19.16
N ARG A 49 6.70 10.58 -19.90
CA ARG A 49 6.51 9.22 -19.37
C ARG A 49 7.87 8.53 -19.20
N VAL A 50 8.13 8.02 -18.00
CA VAL A 50 9.24 7.08 -17.75
C VAL A 50 8.96 5.76 -18.47
N ARG A 51 9.86 5.36 -19.37
CA ARG A 51 9.75 4.12 -20.17
C ARG A 51 10.13 2.85 -19.39
N GLY A 52 10.74 2.98 -18.21
CA GLY A 52 11.11 1.89 -17.31
C GLY A 52 10.41 1.99 -15.94
N PHE A 53 11.13 1.67 -14.87
CA PHE A 53 10.63 1.88 -13.51
C PHE A 53 10.79 3.34 -13.10
N LEU A 54 9.77 3.91 -12.45
CA LEU A 54 9.86 5.24 -11.83
C LEU A 54 10.99 5.30 -10.78
N LEU A 55 11.21 4.21 -10.05
CA LEU A 55 12.28 4.06 -9.06
C LEU A 55 12.82 2.62 -9.11
N PRO A 56 14.13 2.40 -8.88
CA PRO A 56 14.67 1.05 -8.76
C PRO A 56 13.96 0.26 -7.65
N VAL A 57 13.47 -0.95 -7.97
CA VAL A 57 12.66 -1.79 -7.05
C VAL A 57 13.35 -2.03 -5.71
N ARG A 58 14.68 -2.22 -5.73
CA ARG A 58 15.50 -2.41 -4.53
C ARG A 58 15.49 -1.18 -3.61
N VAL A 59 15.48 0.03 -4.19
CA VAL A 59 15.39 1.29 -3.44
C VAL A 59 13.99 1.44 -2.86
N LEU A 60 12.96 1.15 -3.65
CA LEU A 60 11.58 1.22 -3.22
C LEU A 60 11.29 0.29 -2.03
N GLY A 61 11.78 -0.96 -2.08
CA GLY A 61 11.63 -1.90 -0.97
C GLY A 61 12.29 -1.41 0.33
N LYS A 62 13.49 -0.83 0.24
CA LYS A 62 14.18 -0.26 1.41
C LYS A 62 13.45 0.99 1.94
N LEU A 63 13.03 1.89 1.05
CA LEU A 63 12.33 3.13 1.40
C LEU A 63 10.97 2.83 2.04
N PHE A 64 10.18 1.94 1.42
CA PHE A 64 8.89 1.51 1.97
C PHE A 64 9.06 0.95 3.37
N ARG A 65 9.99 0.01 3.58
CA ARG A 65 10.24 -0.57 4.91
C ARG A 65 10.58 0.49 5.94
N ARG A 66 11.49 1.42 5.60
CA ARG A 66 11.88 2.52 6.49
C ARG A 66 10.65 3.35 6.85
N LEU A 67 9.92 3.86 5.86
CA LEU A 67 8.77 4.73 6.06
C LEU A 67 7.65 4.04 6.83
N PHE A 68 7.33 2.80 6.48
CA PHE A 68 6.31 2.00 7.14
C PHE A 68 6.65 1.82 8.62
N LEU A 69 7.86 1.34 8.95
CA LEU A 69 8.27 1.14 10.33
C LEU A 69 8.32 2.45 11.11
N THR A 70 8.81 3.54 10.52
CA THR A 70 8.82 4.86 11.16
C THR A 70 7.40 5.33 11.49
N ARG A 71 6.45 5.19 10.55
CA ARG A 71 5.05 5.60 10.77
C ARG A 71 4.34 4.69 11.76
N LEU A 72 4.60 3.39 11.71
CA LEU A 72 4.02 2.42 12.64
C LEU A 72 4.49 2.66 14.07
N ILE A 73 5.78 2.99 14.27
CA ILE A 73 6.29 3.42 15.58
C ILE A 73 5.62 4.71 16.03
N ALA A 74 5.50 5.73 15.15
CA ALA A 74 4.83 6.98 15.51
C ALA A 74 3.35 6.77 15.90
N LEU A 75 2.64 5.85 15.26
CA LEU A 75 1.26 5.49 15.63
C LEU A 75 1.20 4.77 16.99
N HIS A 76 2.18 3.91 17.29
CA HIS A 76 2.31 3.26 18.60
C HIS A 76 2.52 4.29 19.71
N GLU A 77 3.51 5.18 19.56
CA GLU A 77 3.82 6.23 20.55
C GLU A 77 2.66 7.21 20.74
N ALA A 78 1.83 7.42 19.71
CA ALA A 78 0.64 8.25 19.79
C ALA A 78 -0.60 7.52 20.36
N GLY A 79 -0.48 6.25 20.79
CA GLY A 79 -1.61 5.48 21.31
C GLY A 79 -2.69 5.14 20.27
N ARG A 80 -2.37 5.22 18.97
CA ARG A 80 -3.34 5.04 17.87
C ARG A 80 -3.40 3.61 17.34
N LEU A 81 -2.68 2.68 17.96
CA LEU A 81 -2.71 1.26 17.62
C LEU A 81 -3.41 0.50 18.74
N ALA A 82 -4.38 -0.33 18.37
CA ALA A 82 -5.03 -1.25 19.27
C ALA A 82 -4.44 -2.66 19.07
N PHE A 83 -4.23 -3.38 20.17
CA PHE A 83 -3.73 -4.74 20.17
C PHE A 83 -4.64 -5.63 21.02
N PHE A 84 -4.87 -6.85 20.56
CA PHE A 84 -5.85 -7.75 21.17
C PHE A 84 -5.30 -9.18 21.26
N GLY A 85 -5.88 -9.98 22.15
CA GLY A 85 -5.55 -11.40 22.32
C GLY A 85 -4.06 -11.63 22.54
N ALA A 86 -3.47 -12.56 21.77
CA ALA A 86 -2.05 -12.90 21.85
C ALA A 86 -1.11 -11.71 21.58
N LEU A 87 -1.59 -10.64 20.93
CA LEU A 87 -0.79 -9.44 20.64
C LEU A 87 -0.96 -8.33 21.68
N ALA A 88 -1.83 -8.48 22.69
CA ALA A 88 -2.12 -7.42 23.67
C ALA A 88 -0.85 -6.87 24.36
N HIS A 89 0.14 -7.74 24.61
CA HIS A 89 1.43 -7.36 25.18
C HIS A 89 2.25 -6.36 24.32
N LEU A 90 1.87 -6.13 23.06
CA LEU A 90 2.50 -5.14 22.18
C LEU A 90 2.04 -3.70 22.46
N ILE A 91 1.07 -3.49 23.36
CA ILE A 91 0.80 -2.16 23.92
C ILE A 91 2.08 -1.63 24.59
N GLU A 92 2.83 -2.49 25.27
CA GLU A 92 4.10 -2.13 25.89
C GLU A 92 5.17 -1.80 24.86
N ARG A 93 5.66 -0.56 24.88
CA ARG A 93 6.65 -0.02 23.93
C ARG A 93 7.87 -0.93 23.75
N ARG A 94 8.42 -1.44 24.85
CA ARG A 94 9.61 -2.30 24.79
C ARG A 94 9.31 -3.63 24.09
N ALA A 95 8.13 -4.21 24.32
CA ALA A 95 7.69 -5.43 23.63
C ALA A 95 7.44 -5.16 22.15
N PHE A 96 6.78 -4.06 21.83
CA PHE A 96 6.54 -3.62 20.45
C PHE A 96 7.83 -3.45 19.65
N LEU A 97 8.82 -2.72 20.18
CA LEU A 97 10.09 -2.50 19.49
C LEU A 97 10.89 -3.80 19.31
N ARG A 98 10.84 -4.72 20.28
CA ARG A 98 11.42 -6.07 20.13
C ARG A 98 10.73 -6.85 19.02
N HIS A 99 9.40 -6.80 18.95
CA HIS A 99 8.62 -7.45 17.91
C HIS A 99 8.96 -6.94 16.50
N LEU A 100 9.25 -5.64 16.35
CA LEU A 100 9.66 -5.04 15.08
C LEU A 100 11.13 -5.30 14.69
N ALA A 101 12.00 -5.65 15.65
CA ALA A 101 13.44 -5.76 15.40
C ALA A 101 13.81 -6.74 14.27
N PRO A 102 13.19 -7.93 14.13
CA PRO A 102 13.47 -8.84 13.01
C PRO A 102 13.07 -8.24 11.65
N ILE A 103 11.99 -7.46 11.60
CA ILE A 103 11.44 -6.89 10.35
C ILE A 103 12.40 -5.85 9.76
N ARG A 104 13.16 -5.14 10.60
CA ARG A 104 14.19 -4.18 10.15
C ARG A 104 15.26 -4.81 9.26
N LYS A 105 15.58 -6.08 9.50
CA LYS A 105 16.64 -6.82 8.79
C LYS A 105 16.12 -7.65 7.61
N LYS A 106 14.81 -7.92 7.51
CA LYS A 106 14.23 -8.63 6.38
C LYS A 106 14.39 -7.82 5.08
N ARG A 107 14.87 -8.46 4.00
CA ARG A 107 14.86 -7.89 2.64
C ARG A 107 13.38 -7.80 2.18
N SER A 108 12.90 -6.60 1.80
CA SER A 108 11.47 -6.31 1.60
C SER A 108 10.97 -6.76 0.21
N VAL A 109 9.85 -7.49 0.06
CA VAL A 109 8.38 -7.19 0.24
C VAL A 109 7.78 -6.27 -0.83
N VAL A 110 8.61 -5.66 -1.69
CA VAL A 110 8.09 -4.87 -2.82
C VAL A 110 8.47 -5.54 -4.13
N TYR A 111 7.45 -5.82 -4.92
CA TYR A 111 7.57 -6.27 -6.29
C TYR A 111 6.98 -5.19 -7.20
N ALA A 112 7.68 -4.86 -8.27
CA ALA A 112 7.19 -3.95 -9.29
C ALA A 112 7.31 -4.62 -10.65
N LYS A 113 6.28 -4.41 -11.49
CA LYS A 113 6.27 -4.81 -12.89
C LYS A 113 6.52 -3.60 -13.78
N ALA A 114 7.00 -3.86 -14.99
CA ALA A 114 7.09 -2.86 -16.03
C ALA A 114 5.71 -2.22 -16.31
N PRO A 115 5.68 -1.00 -16.88
CA PRO A 115 4.43 -0.32 -17.23
C PRO A 115 3.51 -1.20 -18.07
N PHE A 116 2.19 -1.06 -17.87
CA PHE A 116 1.20 -1.71 -18.72
C PHE A 116 1.36 -1.28 -20.18
N ALA A 117 1.08 -2.20 -21.11
CA ALA A 117 1.17 -1.97 -22.56
C ALA A 117 0.12 -0.98 -23.12
N GLY A 118 -0.70 -0.35 -22.28
CA GLY A 118 -1.68 0.64 -22.67
C GLY A 118 -2.87 0.73 -21.70
N PRO A 119 -3.77 1.71 -21.90
CA PRO A 119 -4.98 1.90 -21.09
C PRO A 119 -5.87 0.66 -21.02
N GLN A 120 -6.00 -0.09 -22.11
CA GLN A 120 -6.78 -1.33 -22.20
C GLN A 120 -6.24 -2.40 -21.23
N ALA A 121 -4.91 -2.51 -21.11
CA ALA A 121 -4.28 -3.45 -20.18
C ALA A 121 -4.46 -3.03 -18.71
N VAL A 122 -4.53 -1.72 -18.44
CA VAL A 122 -4.87 -1.19 -17.10
C VAL A 122 -6.33 -1.52 -16.76
N LEU A 123 -7.27 -1.29 -17.69
CA LEU A 123 -8.68 -1.63 -17.50
C LEU A 123 -8.90 -3.13 -17.29
N ALA A 124 -8.25 -3.98 -18.10
CA ALA A 124 -8.31 -5.43 -17.93
C ALA A 124 -7.68 -5.91 -16.60
N TYR A 125 -6.67 -5.20 -16.09
CA TYR A 125 -6.13 -5.48 -14.76
C TYR A 125 -7.13 -5.10 -13.67
N LEU A 126 -7.63 -3.87 -13.69
CA LEU A 126 -8.60 -3.37 -12.71
C LEU A 126 -9.90 -4.18 -12.71
N SER A 127 -10.41 -4.58 -13.88
CA SER A 127 -11.65 -5.34 -14.00
C SER A 127 -11.59 -6.69 -13.28
N ARG A 128 -10.42 -7.35 -13.25
CA ARG A 128 -10.24 -8.59 -12.47
C ARG A 128 -10.43 -8.38 -10.97
N TYR A 129 -10.13 -7.19 -10.45
CA TYR A 129 -10.29 -6.86 -9.04
C TYR A 129 -11.70 -6.35 -8.70
N THR A 130 -12.45 -5.83 -9.68
CA THR A 130 -13.85 -5.43 -9.48
C THR A 130 -14.84 -6.58 -9.68
N HIS A 131 -14.51 -7.57 -10.54
CA HIS A 131 -15.43 -8.68 -10.86
C HIS A 131 -15.22 -9.95 -10.00
N ARG A 132 -14.07 -10.11 -9.36
CA ARG A 132 -13.75 -11.24 -8.46
C ARG A 132 -13.30 -10.74 -7.09
N VAL A 133 -14.15 -9.95 -6.44
CA VAL A 133 -13.93 -9.52 -5.07
C VAL A 133 -14.17 -10.70 -4.12
N ALA A 134 -13.38 -10.79 -3.05
CA ALA A 134 -13.45 -11.85 -2.03
C ALA A 134 -14.81 -11.92 -1.31
N ILE A 135 -15.64 -10.90 -1.45
CA ILE A 135 -16.97 -10.79 -0.87
C ILE A 135 -17.94 -10.56 -2.04
N SER A 136 -18.76 -11.56 -2.37
CA SER A 136 -19.79 -11.41 -3.40
C SER A 136 -20.85 -10.41 -2.92
N ASN A 137 -21.53 -9.73 -3.85
CA ASN A 137 -22.63 -8.80 -3.53
C ASN A 137 -23.79 -9.44 -2.74
N ARG A 138 -23.81 -10.77 -2.55
CA ARG A 138 -24.80 -11.47 -1.72
C ARG A 138 -24.41 -11.58 -0.25
N ARG A 139 -23.17 -11.22 0.11
CA ARG A 139 -22.66 -11.35 1.49
C ARG A 139 -22.92 -10.13 2.38
N PRO A 140 -22.89 -8.87 1.90
CA PRO A 140 -23.32 -7.74 2.72
C PRO A 140 -24.81 -7.87 3.07
N ILE A 141 -25.13 -7.86 4.37
CA ILE A 141 -26.49 -7.85 4.89
C ILE A 141 -26.92 -6.41 5.19
N ARG A 142 -26.01 -5.58 5.70
CA ARG A 142 -26.26 -4.20 6.09
C ARG A 142 -25.01 -3.35 5.91
N PHE A 143 -25.21 -2.10 5.48
CA PHE A 143 -24.17 -1.08 5.30
C PHE A 143 -24.72 0.25 5.80
N ASP A 144 -24.15 0.80 6.86
CA ASP A 144 -24.46 2.13 7.39
C ASP A 144 -23.18 2.86 7.83
N GLU A 145 -23.34 4.06 8.41
CA GLU A 145 -22.21 4.90 8.83
C GLU A 145 -21.35 4.27 9.93
N ASP A 146 -21.90 3.30 10.67
CA ASP A 146 -21.24 2.64 11.80
C ASP A 146 -20.54 1.33 11.39
N GLY A 147 -20.91 0.74 10.25
CA GLY A 147 -20.18 -0.39 9.72
C GLY A 147 -20.84 -1.20 8.61
N VAL A 148 -20.24 -2.37 8.35
CA VAL A 148 -20.69 -3.32 7.33
C VAL A 148 -20.89 -4.68 7.98
N THR A 149 -22.08 -5.26 7.85
CA THR A 149 -22.43 -6.60 8.34
C THR A 149 -22.40 -7.59 7.19
N PHE A 150 -21.76 -8.75 7.38
CA PHE A 150 -21.72 -9.84 6.41
C PHE A 150 -22.50 -11.05 6.93
N ARG A 151 -23.02 -11.87 6.00
CA ARG A 151 -23.51 -13.22 6.28
C ARG A 151 -22.38 -14.16 6.65
#